data_AF-A0A8C9FHD5-F1
#
_entry.id   AF-A0A8C9FHD5-F1
#
_cell.length_a   1.000
_cell.length_b   1.000
_cell.length_c   1.000
_cell.angle_alpha   90.00
_cell.angle_beta   90.00
_cell.angle_gamma   90.00
#
_symmetry.space_group_name_H-M   'P 1'
#
loop_
_entity.id
_entity.type
_entity.pdbx_description
1 polymer ?
#
loop_
_entity_poly.entity_id
_entity_poly.type
_entity_poly.pdbx_seq_one_letter_code
_entity_poly.pdbx_strand_id
1 'polypeptide(L)'
;LSTRRGEPEMDDCLETLKDEEEALWENVECNRHMLSRYINPAKLTPYLRQCKVIDEQDEDEVLNSLMLPSKINRAGRLLDILHTKGQRGYVVFLESLEFYYPELYKLVTGKEPTRRFSTIWRRGTKLQQQVKTKDMQRCDLLAKSRQLEDERKQLKLNKIELMTFQERYNKMKEERNNYNDELVKVKDENYNLAMRYAQLSDEKSMAVMRSRDLQLEVREMLWVSLISSSNGGC
;
A
#
# COMPACT_ATOMS: atom_id res chain seq x y z
N LEU A 1 -44.55 57.72 21.55
CA LEU A 1 -44.09 58.46 20.35
C LEU A 1 -42.67 57.99 20.02
N SER A 2 -42.52 57.06 19.09
CA SER A 2 -41.25 56.84 18.39
C SER A 2 -41.58 56.47 16.95
N THR A 3 -41.21 57.39 16.08
CA THR A 3 -41.23 57.31 14.62
C THR A 3 -39.87 56.78 14.16
N ARG A 4 -39.87 55.93 13.12
CA ARG A 4 -38.86 55.66 12.07
C ARG A 4 -39.19 54.28 11.52
N ARG A 5 -39.88 54.06 10.39
CA ARG A 5 -39.65 54.48 8.99
C ARG A 5 -38.20 54.29 8.53
N GLY A 6 -38.04 53.33 7.62
CA GLY A 6 -36.97 53.22 6.63
C GLY A 6 -36.03 52.06 6.91
N GLU A 7 -36.14 50.97 6.14
CA GLU A 7 -35.05 50.33 5.36
C GLU A 7 -35.67 49.37 4.31
N PRO A 8 -35.70 49.72 3.02
CA PRO A 8 -35.83 48.78 1.91
C PRO A 8 -34.57 48.91 1.03
N GLU A 9 -33.42 48.40 1.46
CA GLU A 9 -32.17 48.54 0.67
C GLU A 9 -31.39 47.24 0.46
N MET A 10 -31.95 46.07 0.84
CA MET A 10 -31.26 44.78 0.68
C MET A 10 -31.90 43.81 -0.33
N ASP A 11 -33.07 44.14 -0.90
CA ASP A 11 -33.71 43.36 -1.97
C ASP A 11 -33.28 43.83 -3.38
N ASP A 12 -33.01 45.13 -3.52
CA ASP A 12 -32.73 45.84 -4.79
C ASP A 12 -31.45 45.34 -5.51
N CYS A 13 -30.44 44.89 -4.76
CA CYS A 13 -29.16 44.41 -5.33
C CYS A 13 -29.23 42.97 -5.88
N LEU A 14 -30.18 42.15 -5.40
CA LEU A 14 -30.37 40.78 -5.90
C LEU A 14 -31.39 40.73 -7.05
N GLU A 15 -32.32 41.68 -7.08
CA GLU A 15 -33.26 41.91 -8.17
C GLU A 15 -32.52 42.41 -9.42
N THR A 16 -31.66 43.42 -9.29
CA THR A 16 -30.87 43.95 -10.41
C THR A 16 -30.01 42.90 -11.14
N LEU A 17 -29.44 41.91 -10.45
CA LEU A 17 -28.67 40.83 -11.09
C LEU A 17 -29.55 39.82 -11.83
N LYS A 18 -30.76 39.55 -11.33
CA LYS A 18 -31.75 38.73 -12.03
C LYS A 18 -32.32 39.48 -13.23
N ASP A 19 -32.56 40.77 -13.09
CA ASP A 19 -33.03 41.64 -14.16
C ASP A 19 -32.01 41.70 -15.30
N GLU A 20 -30.71 41.73 -15.00
CA GLU A 20 -29.64 41.64 -16.01
C GLU A 20 -29.58 40.26 -16.69
N GLU A 21 -29.76 39.17 -15.93
CA GLU A 21 -29.79 37.80 -16.48
C GLU A 21 -31.02 37.54 -17.34
N GLU A 22 -32.18 38.04 -16.93
CA GLU A 22 -33.45 37.98 -17.64
C GLU A 22 -33.42 38.85 -18.90
N ALA A 23 -32.82 40.04 -18.84
CA ALA A 23 -32.58 40.90 -20.02
C ALA A 23 -31.62 40.27 -21.05
N LEU A 24 -30.64 39.46 -20.61
CA LEU A 24 -29.76 38.74 -21.53
C LEU A 24 -30.52 37.65 -22.30
N TRP A 25 -31.37 36.90 -21.60
CA TRP A 25 -32.20 35.85 -22.20
C TRP A 25 -33.36 36.40 -23.03
N GLU A 26 -33.84 37.61 -22.77
CA GLU A 26 -34.88 38.27 -23.57
C GLU A 26 -34.52 38.34 -25.06
N ASN A 27 -33.25 38.60 -25.39
CA ASN A 27 -32.77 38.59 -26.78
C ASN A 27 -32.87 37.22 -27.46
N VAL A 28 -32.70 36.15 -26.70
CA VAL A 28 -32.85 34.76 -27.17
C VAL A 28 -34.33 34.41 -27.30
N GLU A 29 -35.15 34.88 -26.37
CA GLU A 29 -36.59 34.65 -26.34
C GLU A 29 -37.32 35.37 -27.49
N CYS A 30 -36.98 36.63 -27.77
CA CYS A 30 -37.49 37.37 -28.93
C CYS A 30 -37.21 36.65 -30.26
N ASN A 31 -36.09 35.92 -30.35
CA ASN A 31 -35.69 35.17 -31.52
C ASN A 31 -36.01 33.65 -31.43
N ARG A 32 -36.73 33.21 -30.39
CA ARG A 32 -36.95 31.79 -30.08
C ARG A 32 -37.54 31.00 -31.22
N HIS A 33 -38.43 31.61 -32.00
CA HIS A 33 -39.04 30.97 -33.16
C HIS A 33 -38.00 30.64 -34.26
N MET A 34 -37.08 31.57 -34.55
CA MET A 34 -36.01 31.36 -35.51
C MET A 34 -35.00 30.35 -34.99
N LEU A 35 -34.61 30.49 -33.73
CA LEU A 35 -33.66 29.58 -33.09
C LEU A 35 -34.20 28.15 -33.06
N SER A 36 -35.44 27.95 -32.62
CA SER A 36 -36.07 26.63 -32.58
C SER A 36 -36.23 26.03 -33.98
N ARG A 37 -36.47 26.85 -35.01
CA ARG A 37 -36.66 26.36 -36.38
C ARG A 37 -35.37 25.92 -37.07
N TYR A 38 -34.28 26.65 -36.86
CA TYR A 38 -33.03 26.47 -37.64
C TYR A 38 -31.91 25.76 -36.86
N ILE A 39 -31.98 25.72 -35.53
CA ILE A 39 -31.00 25.00 -34.72
C ILE A 39 -31.21 23.49 -34.83
N ASN A 40 -30.12 22.76 -35.04
CA ASN A 40 -30.09 21.32 -34.86
C ASN A 40 -29.42 21.01 -33.51
N PRO A 41 -30.18 20.51 -32.51
CA PRO A 41 -29.65 20.22 -31.18
C PRO A 41 -28.43 19.28 -31.20
N ALA A 42 -28.42 18.28 -32.09
CA ALA A 42 -27.31 17.32 -32.19
C ALA A 42 -25.97 17.94 -32.56
N LYS A 43 -25.97 19.14 -33.16
CA LYS A 43 -24.73 19.89 -33.44
C LYS A 43 -24.22 20.65 -32.23
N LEU A 44 -25.12 21.10 -31.36
CA LEU A 44 -24.79 21.92 -30.19
C LEU A 44 -24.50 21.07 -28.95
N THR A 45 -25.25 19.99 -28.72
CA THR A 45 -25.14 19.17 -27.49
C THR A 45 -23.72 18.67 -27.18
N PRO A 46 -22.88 18.25 -28.14
CA PRO A 46 -21.53 17.80 -27.81
C PRO A 46 -20.64 18.93 -27.26
N TYR A 47 -20.79 20.15 -27.79
CA TYR A 47 -20.06 21.34 -27.34
C TYR A 47 -20.55 21.82 -25.97
N LEU A 48 -21.88 21.86 -25.80
CA LEU A 48 -22.51 22.23 -24.53
C LEU A 48 -22.11 21.25 -23.40
N ARG A 49 -22.04 19.94 -23.70
CA ARG A 49 -21.55 18.92 -22.76
C ARG A 49 -20.07 19.09 -22.42
N GLN A 50 -19.23 19.40 -23.41
CA GLN A 50 -17.80 19.69 -23.19
C GLN A 50 -17.58 20.90 -22.27
N CYS A 51 -18.45 21.91 -22.38
CA CYS A 51 -18.42 23.10 -21.53
C CYS A 51 -19.07 22.90 -20.15
N LYS A 52 -19.60 21.69 -19.88
CA LYS A 52 -20.30 21.31 -18.65
C LYS A 52 -21.48 22.25 -18.31
N VAL A 53 -22.23 22.66 -19.33
CA VAL A 53 -23.50 23.38 -19.13
C VAL A 53 -24.71 22.45 -19.21
N ILE A 54 -24.59 21.37 -19.97
CA ILE A 54 -25.55 20.25 -19.99
C ILE A 54 -24.81 18.95 -19.64
N ASP A 55 -25.52 17.98 -19.08
CA ASP A 55 -24.99 16.64 -18.81
C ASP A 55 -25.45 15.60 -19.86
N GLU A 56 -25.08 14.34 -19.66
CA GLU A 56 -25.45 13.23 -20.56
C GLU A 56 -26.97 12.99 -20.57
N GLN A 57 -27.64 13.25 -19.45
CA GLN A 57 -29.08 13.09 -19.30
C GLN A 57 -29.86 14.17 -20.07
N ASP A 58 -29.43 15.42 -19.96
CA ASP A 58 -29.96 16.57 -20.70
C ASP A 58 -29.81 16.36 -22.22
N GLU A 59 -28.68 15.79 -22.66
CA GLU A 59 -28.44 15.46 -24.07
C GLU A 59 -29.38 14.36 -24.56
N ASP A 60 -29.53 13.27 -23.80
CA ASP A 60 -30.45 12.19 -24.14
C ASP A 60 -31.91 12.65 -24.17
N GLU A 61 -32.32 13.53 -23.26
CA GLU A 61 -33.66 14.10 -23.25
C GLU A 61 -33.95 14.90 -24.53
N VAL A 62 -32.97 15.66 -25.03
CA VAL A 62 -33.15 16.48 -26.23
C VAL A 62 -33.08 15.65 -27.52
N LEU A 63 -32.20 14.65 -27.58
CA LEU A 63 -31.94 13.88 -28.80
C LEU A 63 -32.88 12.66 -28.97
N ASN A 64 -33.18 11.97 -27.88
CA ASN A 64 -33.81 10.65 -27.88
C ASN A 64 -35.24 10.64 -27.34
N SER A 65 -35.76 11.77 -26.86
CA SER A 65 -37.15 11.84 -26.37
C SER A 65 -38.17 11.59 -27.49
N LEU A 66 -39.00 10.55 -27.28
CA LEU A 66 -40.15 10.21 -28.13
C LEU A 66 -41.29 11.23 -28.04
N MET A 67 -41.26 12.13 -27.04
CA MET A 67 -42.27 13.17 -26.83
C MET A 67 -42.03 14.42 -27.69
N LEU A 68 -40.91 14.49 -28.42
CA LEU A 68 -40.53 15.61 -29.28
C LEU A 68 -40.53 15.17 -30.76
N PRO A 69 -41.72 15.11 -31.40
CA PRO A 69 -41.87 14.56 -32.76
C PRO A 69 -41.23 15.44 -33.84
N SER A 70 -41.06 16.74 -33.58
CA SER A 70 -40.46 17.70 -34.52
C SER A 70 -39.10 18.19 -34.03
N LYS A 71 -38.17 18.41 -34.97
CA LYS A 71 -36.85 19.03 -34.70
C LYS A 71 -36.98 20.40 -34.03
N ILE A 72 -38.07 21.12 -34.33
CA ILE A 72 -38.36 22.43 -33.76
C ILE A 72 -38.59 22.32 -32.25
N ASN A 73 -39.36 21.33 -31.82
CA ASN A 73 -39.66 21.11 -30.40
C ASN A 73 -38.41 20.63 -29.65
N ARG A 74 -37.50 19.90 -30.32
CA ARG A 74 -36.21 19.49 -29.73
C ARG A 74 -35.30 20.68 -29.45
N ALA A 75 -35.20 21.61 -30.39
CA ALA A 75 -34.46 22.85 -30.18
C ALA A 75 -35.11 23.75 -29.13
N GLY A 76 -36.45 23.82 -29.10
CA GLY A 76 -37.18 24.50 -28.02
C GLY A 76 -36.85 23.90 -26.65
N ARG A 77 -36.87 22.58 -26.51
CA ARG A 77 -36.52 21.91 -25.25
C ARG A 77 -35.08 22.18 -24.83
N LEU A 78 -34.14 22.20 -25.77
CA LEU A 78 -32.75 22.56 -25.51
C LEU A 78 -32.62 23.99 -24.97
N LEU A 79 -33.37 24.94 -25.53
CA LEU A 79 -33.40 26.33 -25.05
C LEU A 79 -33.97 26.41 -23.63
N ASP A 80 -35.04 25.66 -23.34
CA ASP A 80 -35.64 25.61 -22.00
C ASP A 80 -34.65 25.05 -20.97
N ILE A 81 -33.90 24.00 -21.31
CA ILE A 81 -32.83 23.47 -20.45
C ILE A 81 -31.75 24.52 -20.24
N LEU A 82 -31.27 25.19 -21.29
CA LEU A 82 -30.23 26.20 -21.18
C LEU A 82 -30.67 27.43 -20.38
N HIS A 83 -31.95 27.79 -20.44
CA HIS A 83 -32.54 28.84 -19.62
C HIS A 83 -32.37 28.55 -18.12
N THR A 84 -32.52 27.28 -17.70
CA THR A 84 -32.29 26.87 -16.30
C THR A 84 -30.81 26.87 -15.88
N LYS A 85 -29.86 27.01 -16.81
CA LYS A 85 -28.41 27.03 -16.53
C LYS A 85 -27.85 28.45 -16.35
N GLY A 86 -28.72 29.46 -16.46
CA GLY A 86 -28.42 30.86 -16.17
C GLY A 86 -27.39 31.52 -17.11
N GLN A 87 -26.70 32.55 -16.62
CA GLN A 87 -25.73 33.36 -17.38
C GLN A 87 -24.64 32.49 -18.03
N ARG A 88 -24.19 31.45 -17.34
CA ARG A 88 -23.20 30.52 -17.88
C ARG A 88 -23.74 29.71 -19.05
N GLY A 89 -25.02 29.30 -18.99
CA GLY A 89 -25.71 28.66 -20.12
C GLY A 89 -25.79 29.58 -21.33
N TYR A 90 -26.16 30.84 -21.10
CA TYR A 90 -26.27 31.87 -22.13
C TYR A 90 -24.94 32.13 -22.88
N VAL A 91 -23.85 32.34 -22.15
CA VAL A 91 -22.52 32.61 -22.75
C VAL A 91 -22.06 31.44 -23.61
N VAL A 92 -22.17 30.22 -23.09
CA VAL A 92 -21.74 29.01 -23.83
C VAL A 92 -22.68 28.73 -25.02
N PHE A 93 -23.98 29.03 -24.88
CA PHE A 93 -24.93 28.94 -25.98
C PHE A 93 -24.57 29.90 -27.11
N LEU A 94 -24.25 31.16 -26.80
CA LEU A 94 -23.79 32.14 -27.78
C LEU A 94 -22.48 31.72 -28.45
N GLU A 95 -21.50 31.21 -27.70
CA GLU A 95 -20.26 30.65 -28.29
C GLU A 95 -20.58 29.48 -29.25
N SER A 96 -21.55 28.64 -28.89
CA SER A 96 -21.97 27.52 -29.74
C SER A 96 -22.70 27.99 -31.02
N LEU A 97 -23.54 29.02 -30.92
CA LEU A 97 -24.19 29.64 -32.07
C LEU A 97 -23.16 30.31 -32.98
N GLU A 98 -22.17 30.99 -32.40
CA GLU A 98 -21.10 31.62 -33.16
C GLU A 98 -20.32 30.60 -34.01
N PHE A 99 -20.13 29.39 -33.47
CA PHE A 99 -19.39 28.34 -34.15
C PHE A 99 -20.21 27.62 -35.24
N TYR A 100 -21.44 27.23 -34.92
CA TYR A 100 -22.25 26.36 -35.81
C TYR A 100 -23.26 27.13 -36.66
N TYR A 101 -23.69 28.32 -36.22
CA TYR A 101 -24.76 29.11 -36.82
C TYR A 101 -24.47 30.62 -36.78
N PRO A 102 -23.43 31.10 -37.49
CA PRO A 102 -23.01 32.50 -37.45
C PRO A 102 -24.14 33.49 -37.83
N GLU A 103 -25.04 33.09 -38.73
CA GLU A 103 -26.22 33.90 -39.10
C GLU A 103 -27.23 34.06 -37.95
N LEU A 104 -27.42 33.02 -37.12
CA LEU A 104 -28.29 33.09 -35.94
C LEU A 104 -27.62 33.86 -34.80
N TYR A 105 -26.29 33.77 -34.66
CA TYR A 105 -25.54 34.58 -33.71
C TYR A 105 -25.66 36.08 -34.02
N LYS A 106 -25.51 36.46 -35.30
CA LYS A 106 -25.72 37.84 -35.77
C LYS A 106 -27.16 38.31 -35.50
N LEU A 107 -28.15 37.43 -35.69
CA LEU A 107 -29.56 37.74 -35.44
C LEU A 107 -29.84 38.02 -33.96
N VAL A 108 -29.26 37.24 -33.04
CA VAL A 108 -29.51 37.38 -31.58
C VAL A 108 -28.71 38.52 -30.96
N THR A 109 -27.47 38.74 -31.39
CA THR A 109 -26.55 39.68 -30.72
C THR A 109 -26.28 40.97 -31.50
N GLY A 110 -26.64 41.01 -32.80
CA GLY A 110 -26.33 42.13 -33.69
C GLY A 110 -24.84 42.32 -33.99
N LYS A 111 -23.95 41.43 -33.52
CA LYS A 111 -22.50 41.54 -33.60
C LYS A 111 -21.90 40.52 -34.57
N GLU A 112 -20.74 40.84 -35.14
CA GLU A 112 -20.02 39.88 -35.98
C GLU A 112 -19.34 38.77 -35.14
N PRO A 113 -19.37 37.51 -35.62
CA PRO A 113 -18.79 36.36 -34.91
C PRO A 113 -17.28 36.53 -34.72
N THR A 114 -16.83 36.63 -33.48
CA THR A 114 -15.42 36.77 -33.10
C THR A 114 -14.79 35.42 -32.77
N ARG A 115 -14.35 34.67 -33.80
CA ARG A 115 -13.73 33.33 -33.70
C ARG A 115 -12.68 33.19 -32.57
N ARG A 116 -13.07 32.87 -31.34
CA ARG A 116 -12.15 32.69 -30.18
C ARG A 116 -12.14 31.23 -29.69
N PHE A 117 -11.25 30.43 -30.28
CA PHE A 117 -11.06 28.99 -29.98
C PHE A 117 -10.07 28.64 -28.83
N SER A 118 -9.62 29.58 -28.01
CA SER A 118 -8.40 29.33 -27.21
C SER A 118 -8.56 28.47 -25.93
N THR A 119 -9.76 28.43 -25.33
CA THR A 119 -9.87 28.04 -23.90
C THR A 119 -10.29 26.59 -23.67
N ILE A 120 -10.91 25.93 -24.66
CA ILE A 120 -11.48 24.59 -24.50
C ILE A 120 -10.54 23.51 -25.05
N TRP A 121 -9.89 23.74 -26.19
CA TRP A 121 -8.85 22.85 -26.74
C TRP A 121 -7.67 22.63 -25.77
N ARG A 122 -7.27 23.70 -25.05
CA ARG A 122 -6.21 23.63 -24.03
C ARG A 122 -6.60 22.80 -22.79
N ARG A 123 -7.88 22.69 -22.45
CA ARG A 123 -8.35 21.90 -21.31
C ARG A 123 -8.40 20.40 -21.62
N GLY A 124 -8.81 20.03 -22.83
CA GLY A 124 -8.84 18.63 -23.29
C GLY A 124 -7.45 18.00 -23.36
N THR A 125 -6.48 18.72 -23.93
CA THR A 125 -5.09 18.26 -24.05
C THR A 125 -4.40 18.08 -22.69
N LYS A 126 -4.63 19.00 -21.75
CA LYS A 126 -4.05 18.93 -20.39
C LYS A 126 -4.58 17.75 -19.56
N LEU A 127 -5.87 17.43 -19.69
CA LEU A 127 -6.47 16.25 -19.03
C LEU A 127 -5.90 14.94 -19.59
N GLN A 128 -5.79 14.85 -20.91
CA GLN A 128 -5.27 13.66 -21.58
C GLN A 128 -3.79 13.40 -21.23
N GLN A 129 -3.00 14.47 -21.08
CA GLN A 129 -1.63 14.39 -20.58
C GLN A 129 -1.57 13.90 -19.13
N GLN A 130 -2.44 14.41 -18.25
CA GLN A 130 -2.51 13.99 -16.85
C GLN A 130 -2.88 12.51 -16.70
N VAL A 131 -3.83 12.01 -17.49
CA VAL A 131 -4.22 10.58 -17.46
C VAL A 131 -3.03 9.71 -17.86
N LYS A 132 -2.33 10.05 -18.95
CA LYS A 132 -1.12 9.31 -19.38
C LYS A 132 -0.03 9.30 -18.31
N THR A 133 0.21 10.43 -17.64
CA THR A 133 1.20 10.49 -16.55
C THR A 133 0.78 9.62 -15.37
N LYS A 134 -0.50 9.64 -14.98
CA LYS A 134 -1.00 8.81 -13.87
C LYS A 134 -1.00 7.32 -14.21
N ASP A 135 -1.32 6.95 -15.44
CA ASP A 135 -1.25 5.57 -15.90
C ASP A 135 0.19 5.05 -15.91
N MET A 136 1.16 5.87 -16.35
CA MET A 136 2.58 5.53 -16.27
C MET A 136 3.00 5.29 -14.81
N GLN A 137 2.66 6.21 -13.90
CA GLN A 137 2.94 6.06 -12.48
C GLN A 137 2.30 4.80 -11.88
N ARG A 138 1.08 4.45 -12.30
CA ARG A 138 0.41 3.21 -11.87
C ARG A 138 1.17 1.97 -12.36
N CYS A 139 1.62 1.96 -13.60
CA CYS A 139 2.42 0.86 -14.15
C CYS A 139 3.75 0.71 -13.38
N ASP A 140 4.44 1.81 -13.09
CA ASP A 140 5.70 1.80 -12.33
C ASP A 140 5.51 1.28 -10.90
N LEU A 141 4.44 1.71 -10.22
CA LEU A 141 4.10 1.23 -8.88
C LEU A 141 3.76 -0.27 -8.87
N LEU A 142 3.04 -0.75 -9.89
CA LEU A 142 2.74 -2.19 -10.02
C LEU A 142 4.00 -3.01 -10.27
N ALA A 143 4.91 -2.53 -11.12
CA ALA A 143 6.20 -3.18 -11.36
C ALA A 143 7.02 -3.27 -10.07
N LYS A 144 7.10 -2.17 -9.30
CA LYS A 144 7.80 -2.13 -8.01
C LYS A 144 7.15 -3.04 -6.98
N SER A 145 5.81 -3.11 -6.94
CA SER A 145 5.09 -4.03 -6.05
C SER A 145 5.43 -5.49 -6.33
N ARG A 146 5.47 -5.88 -7.62
CA ARG A 146 5.86 -7.24 -8.02
C ARG A 146 7.30 -7.56 -7.64
N GLN A 147 8.22 -6.62 -7.89
CA GLN A 147 9.62 -6.78 -7.49
C GLN A 147 9.77 -7.00 -5.98
N LEU A 148 9.11 -6.17 -5.17
CA LEU A 148 9.15 -6.31 -3.70
C LEU A 148 8.52 -7.61 -3.22
N GLU A 149 7.47 -8.09 -3.89
CA GLU A 149 6.88 -9.40 -3.58
C GLU A 149 7.84 -10.56 -3.86
N ASP A 150 8.59 -10.50 -4.95
CA ASP A 150 9.57 -11.53 -5.31
C ASP A 150 10.79 -11.48 -4.39
N GLU A 151 11.29 -10.29 -4.05
CA GLU A 151 12.32 -10.11 -3.02
C GLU A 151 11.87 -10.68 -1.67
N ARG A 152 10.61 -10.44 -1.27
CA ARG A 152 10.04 -11.01 -0.05
C ARG A 152 9.98 -12.54 -0.10
N LYS A 153 9.64 -13.15 -1.24
CA LYS A 153 9.65 -14.61 -1.40
C LYS A 153 11.07 -15.15 -1.27
N GLN A 154 12.05 -14.49 -1.91
CA GLN A 154 13.45 -14.88 -1.83
C GLN A 154 13.98 -14.81 -0.39
N LEU A 155 13.69 -13.73 0.33
CA LEU A 155 14.06 -13.59 1.74
C LEU A 155 13.43 -14.66 2.63
N LYS A 156 12.19 -15.09 2.34
CA LYS A 156 11.55 -16.21 3.06
C LYS A 156 12.29 -17.53 2.83
N LEU A 157 12.69 -17.82 1.59
CA LEU A 157 13.46 -19.03 1.28
C LEU A 157 14.82 -19.00 1.99
N ASN A 158 15.56 -17.90 1.88
CA ASN A 158 16.85 -17.73 2.56
C ASN A 158 16.71 -17.87 4.09
N LYS A 159 15.62 -17.37 4.68
CA LYS A 159 15.35 -17.54 6.11
C LYS A 159 15.16 -19.01 6.49
N ILE A 160 14.42 -19.78 5.69
CA ILE A 160 14.22 -21.21 5.93
C ILE A 160 15.57 -21.94 5.83
N GLU A 161 16.36 -21.67 4.78
CA GLU A 161 17.69 -22.25 4.63
C GLU A 161 18.59 -21.94 5.83
N LEU A 162 18.61 -20.69 6.28
CA LEU A 162 19.40 -20.28 7.44
C LEU A 162 18.94 -21.00 8.72
N MET A 163 17.63 -21.14 8.93
CA MET A 163 17.07 -21.91 10.05
C MET A 163 17.55 -23.37 10.01
N THR A 164 17.46 -24.02 8.85
CA THR A 164 17.94 -25.42 8.71
C THR A 164 19.44 -25.56 8.93
N PHE A 165 20.23 -24.54 8.57
CA PHE A 165 21.67 -24.53 8.84
C PHE A 165 21.94 -24.36 10.34
N GLN A 166 21.21 -23.45 11.00
CA GLN A 166 21.31 -23.21 12.43
C GLN A 166 20.91 -24.45 13.25
N GLU A 167 19.85 -25.16 12.88
CA GLU A 167 19.43 -26.41 13.50
C GLU A 167 20.52 -27.49 13.39
N ARG A 168 21.10 -27.66 12.19
CA ARG A 168 22.22 -28.58 11.97
C ARG A 168 23.44 -28.23 12.81
N TYR A 169 23.77 -26.94 12.88
CA TYR A 169 24.86 -26.46 13.72
C TYR A 169 24.62 -26.76 15.21
N ASN A 170 23.42 -26.48 15.71
CA ASN A 170 23.07 -26.75 17.10
C ASN A 170 23.15 -28.24 17.43
N LYS A 171 22.66 -29.11 16.53
CA LYS A 171 22.77 -30.55 16.70
C LYS A 171 24.23 -31.02 16.81
N MET A 172 25.09 -30.56 15.90
CA MET A 172 26.53 -30.89 15.97
C MET A 172 27.19 -30.36 17.25
N LYS A 173 26.77 -29.17 17.72
CA LYS A 173 27.24 -28.60 18.98
C LYS A 173 26.81 -29.41 20.19
N GLU A 174 25.57 -29.90 20.20
CA GLU A 174 25.04 -30.79 21.24
C GLU A 174 25.78 -32.13 21.26
N GLU A 175 26.00 -32.75 20.09
CA GLU A 175 26.79 -33.98 19.98
C GLU A 175 28.22 -33.77 20.51
N ARG A 176 28.88 -32.67 20.15
CA ARG A 176 30.20 -32.31 20.71
C ARG A 176 30.17 -32.15 22.22
N ASN A 177 29.13 -31.51 22.77
CA ASN A 177 29.00 -31.35 24.22
C ASN A 177 28.82 -32.72 24.90
N ASN A 178 27.98 -33.60 24.33
CA ASN A 178 27.76 -34.95 24.87
C ASN A 178 29.07 -35.75 24.89
N TYR A 179 29.84 -35.73 23.80
CA TYR A 179 31.16 -36.39 23.77
C TYR A 179 32.15 -35.80 24.77
N ASN A 180 32.10 -34.49 25.00
CA ASN A 180 32.93 -33.85 26.02
C ASN A 180 32.55 -34.30 27.43
N ASP A 181 31.25 -34.43 27.73
CA ASP A 181 30.76 -34.90 29.02
C ASP A 181 31.12 -36.37 29.25
N GLU A 182 31.00 -37.22 28.22
CA GLU A 182 31.46 -38.62 28.26
C GLU A 182 32.97 -38.69 28.50
N LEU A 183 33.76 -37.86 27.81
CA LEU A 183 35.21 -37.81 28.00
C LEU A 183 35.59 -37.43 29.43
N VAL A 184 34.87 -36.48 30.05
CA VAL A 184 35.09 -36.10 31.46
C VAL A 184 34.77 -37.28 32.38
N LYS A 185 33.63 -37.97 32.18
CA LYS A 185 33.27 -39.15 32.99
C LYS A 185 34.34 -40.24 32.90
N VAL A 186 34.79 -40.57 31.70
CA VAL A 186 35.83 -41.60 31.50
C VAL A 186 37.16 -41.17 32.13
N LYS A 187 37.52 -39.87 32.07
CA LYS A 187 38.69 -39.36 32.78
C LYS A 187 38.56 -39.56 34.28
N ASP A 188 37.43 -39.19 34.87
CA ASP A 188 37.18 -39.33 36.31
C ASP A 188 37.20 -40.79 36.75
N GLU A 189 36.59 -41.69 35.99
CA GLU A 189 36.65 -43.14 36.21
C GLU A 189 38.09 -43.67 36.15
N ASN A 190 38.87 -43.23 35.17
CA ASN A 190 40.27 -43.61 35.04
C ASN A 190 41.13 -43.09 36.21
N TYR A 191 40.90 -41.85 36.66
CA TYR A 191 41.54 -41.32 37.87
C TYR A 191 41.19 -42.15 39.11
N ASN A 192 39.91 -42.49 39.29
CA ASN A 192 39.46 -43.33 40.39
C ASN A 192 40.10 -44.73 40.36
N LEU A 193 40.22 -45.33 39.17
CA LEU A 193 40.91 -46.61 39.00
C LEU A 193 42.40 -46.51 39.34
N ALA A 194 43.08 -45.45 38.87
CA ALA A 194 44.48 -45.22 39.19
C ALA A 194 44.70 -45.04 40.70
N MET A 195 43.82 -44.31 41.38
CA MET A 195 43.85 -44.16 42.84
C MET A 195 43.64 -45.49 43.56
N ARG A 196 42.64 -46.28 43.16
CA ARG A 196 42.41 -47.62 43.74
C ARG A 196 43.59 -48.55 43.51
N TYR A 197 44.18 -48.51 42.31
CA TYR A 197 45.36 -49.31 41.99
C TYR A 197 46.55 -48.95 42.88
N ALA A 198 46.80 -47.65 43.09
CA ALA A 198 47.84 -47.18 44.00
C ALA A 198 47.60 -47.68 45.44
N GLN A 199 46.37 -47.55 45.95
CA GLN A 199 45.99 -48.04 47.28
C GLN A 199 46.22 -49.55 47.42
N LEU A 200 45.76 -50.36 46.47
CA LEU A 200 45.95 -51.81 46.49
C LEU A 200 47.45 -52.20 46.38
N SER A 201 48.24 -51.42 45.63
CA SER A 201 49.69 -51.59 45.54
C SER A 201 50.38 -51.32 46.88
N ASP A 202 49.96 -50.28 47.60
CA ASP A 202 50.47 -49.96 48.93
C ASP A 202 50.07 -51.02 49.96
N GLU A 203 48.80 -51.47 49.94
CA GLU A 203 48.32 -52.57 50.78
C GLU A 203 49.10 -53.87 50.55
N LYS A 204 49.34 -54.21 49.28
CA LYS A 204 50.17 -55.36 48.92
C LYS A 204 51.59 -55.21 49.45
N SER A 205 52.21 -54.04 49.28
CA SER A 205 53.55 -53.76 49.80
C SER A 205 53.60 -53.90 51.32
N MET A 206 52.60 -53.39 52.04
CA MET A 206 52.47 -53.56 53.49
C MET A 206 52.32 -55.02 53.90
N ALA A 207 51.49 -55.80 53.20
CA ALA A 207 51.33 -57.23 53.47
C ALA A 207 52.63 -58.02 53.24
N VAL A 208 53.37 -57.67 52.19
CA VAL A 208 54.69 -58.27 51.90
C VAL A 208 55.70 -57.94 53.01
N MET A 209 55.77 -56.69 53.47
CA MET A 209 56.64 -56.30 54.59
C MET A 209 56.29 -57.08 55.86
N ARG A 210 55.01 -57.11 56.25
CA ARG A 210 54.55 -57.89 57.42
C ARG A 210 54.88 -59.38 57.29
N SER A 211 54.72 -59.97 56.10
CA SER A 211 55.06 -61.38 55.88
C SER A 211 56.56 -61.64 56.06
N ARG A 212 57.42 -60.71 55.60
CA ARG A 212 58.87 -60.80 55.80
C ARG A 212 59.24 -60.68 57.28
N ASP A 213 58.63 -59.75 58.01
CA ASP A 213 58.91 -59.56 59.44
C ASP A 213 58.57 -60.83 60.24
N LEU A 214 57.39 -61.42 59.99
CA LEU A 214 57.00 -62.69 60.60
C LEU A 214 57.96 -63.84 60.26
N GLN A 215 58.47 -63.90 59.02
CA GLN A 215 59.47 -64.91 58.64
C GLN A 215 60.80 -64.73 59.40
N LEU A 216 61.18 -63.49 59.71
CA LEU A 216 62.37 -63.20 60.51
C LEU A 216 62.15 -63.62 61.96
N GLU A 217 61.02 -63.27 62.58
CA GLU A 217 60.68 -63.70 63.94
C GLU A 217 60.68 -65.23 64.09
N VAL A 218 60.06 -65.95 63.14
CA VAL A 218 60.07 -67.43 63.14
C VAL A 218 61.49 -67.96 63.04
N ARG A 219 62.33 -67.38 62.17
CA ARG A 219 63.73 -67.78 62.02
C ARG A 219 64.53 -67.55 63.29
N GLU A 220 64.33 -66.42 63.95
CA GLU A 220 64.97 -66.09 65.23
C GLU A 220 64.55 -67.08 66.33
N MET A 221 63.25 -67.38 66.46
CA MET A 221 62.75 -68.36 67.43
C MET A 221 63.32 -69.76 67.19
N LEU A 222 63.39 -70.21 65.92
CA LEU A 222 64.00 -71.49 65.58
C LEU A 222 65.49 -71.54 65.94
N TRP A 223 66.23 -70.44 65.70
CA TRP A 223 67.65 -70.34 66.04
C TRP A 223 67.88 -70.40 67.55
N VAL A 224 67.09 -69.67 68.34
CA VAL A 224 67.14 -69.69 69.81
C VAL A 224 66.80 -71.09 70.35
N SER A 225 65.77 -71.74 69.81
CA SER A 225 65.38 -73.10 70.21
C SER A 225 66.48 -74.13 69.92
N LEU A 226 67.13 -74.03 68.76
CA LEU A 226 68.25 -74.89 68.37
C LEU A 226 69.43 -74.74 69.34
N ILE A 227 69.80 -73.51 69.69
CA ILE A 227 70.87 -73.23 70.67
C ILE A 227 70.52 -73.76 72.05
N SER A 228 69.28 -73.55 72.49
CA SER A 228 68.81 -73.99 73.81
C SER A 228 68.80 -75.52 73.90
N SER A 229 68.42 -76.20 72.82
CA SER A 229 68.49 -77.66 72.69
C SER A 229 69.94 -78.19 72.66
N SER A 230 70.88 -77.41 72.11
CA SER A 230 72.32 -77.74 72.12
C SER A 230 72.95 -77.55 73.51
N ASN A 231 72.54 -76.51 74.26
CA ASN A 231 73.09 -76.22 75.59
C ASN A 231 72.41 -77.00 76.74
N GLY A 232 71.18 -77.49 76.56
CA GLY A 232 70.47 -78.34 77.53
C GLY A 232 70.82 -79.83 77.47
N GLY A 233 71.76 -80.22 76.60
CA GLY A 233 72.25 -81.59 76.41
C GLY A 233 73.54 -81.91 77.18
N CYS A 234 73.77 -81.27 78.34
CA CYS A 234 74.86 -81.59 79.29
C CYS A 234 74.28 -81.93 80.66
#